data_AF-A0A2V6B0N8-F1
#
_entry.id   AF-A0A2V6B0N8-F1
#
_cell.length_a   1.000
_cell.length_b   1.000
_cell.length_c   1.000
_cell.angle_alpha   90.00
_cell.angle_beta   90.00
_cell.angle_gamma   90.00
#
_symmetry.space_group_name_H-M   'P 1'
#
loop_
_entity.id
_entity.type
_entity.pdbx_description
1 polymer ?
#
loop_
_entity_poly.entity_id
_entity_poly.type
_entity_poly.pdbx_seq_one_letter_code
_entity_poly.pdbx_strand_id
1 'polypeptide(L)'
;QLTVRTYKADVRERVLAAIERIAKGCATAAGLPSDKMPTVNVLRDQFTPATYNNPELTRQLVAVWRKTLGDQNVEMADPTMGGEDFSEYSLLPAHSIPAVDFHVGAVDPAKIAESKKPGASPLPSLHSSKFAPVPEPTIRTGIVAMTAAVLDLMKK
;
A
#
# COMPACT_ATOMS: atom_id res chain seq x y z
N GLN A 1 -13.11 15.73 -8.94
CA GLN A 1 -13.13 14.39 -8.32
C GLN A 1 -11.86 14.23 -7.49
N LEU A 2 -11.94 13.63 -6.31
CA LEU A 2 -10.80 13.49 -5.38
C LEU A 2 -10.67 12.05 -4.90
N THR A 3 -9.44 11.61 -4.64
CA THR A 3 -9.13 10.34 -3.95
C THR A 3 -8.48 10.65 -2.61
N VAL A 4 -9.00 10.08 -1.53
CA VAL A 4 -8.51 10.30 -0.16
C VAL A 4 -7.82 9.04 0.36
N ARG A 5 -6.59 9.20 0.87
CA ARG A 5 -5.76 8.15 1.46
C ARG A 5 -5.37 8.54 2.88
N THR A 6 -5.52 7.61 3.82
CA THR A 6 -5.26 7.82 5.25
C THR A 6 -4.95 6.49 5.92
N TYR A 7 -4.02 6.46 6.87
CA TYR A 7 -3.67 5.23 7.60
C TYR A 7 -4.65 4.85 8.72
N LYS A 8 -5.49 5.79 9.19
CA LYS A 8 -6.44 5.56 10.29
C LYS A 8 -7.85 6.02 9.93
N ALA A 9 -8.85 5.28 10.41
CA ALA A 9 -10.26 5.57 10.14
C ALA A 9 -10.70 6.93 10.70
N ASP A 10 -10.27 7.29 11.91
CA ASP A 10 -10.57 8.57 12.53
C ASP A 10 -9.93 9.76 11.80
N VAL A 11 -8.73 9.56 11.23
CA VAL A 11 -8.07 10.55 10.36
C VAL A 11 -8.84 10.69 9.06
N ARG A 12 -9.36 9.59 8.49
CA ARG A 12 -10.19 9.61 7.27
C ARG A 12 -11.40 10.51 7.43
N GLU A 13 -12.17 10.31 8.51
CA GLU A 13 -13.37 11.10 8.76
C GLU A 13 -13.04 12.58 8.96
N ARG A 14 -11.93 12.89 9.67
CA ARG A 14 -11.46 14.27 9.82
C ARG A 14 -11.10 14.92 8.48
N VAL A 15 -10.41 14.20 7.60
CA VAL A 15 -10.04 14.70 6.26
C VAL A 15 -11.28 14.91 5.39
N LEU A 16 -12.22 13.96 5.37
CA LEU A 16 -13.46 14.09 4.59
C LEU A 16 -14.30 15.28 5.07
N ALA A 17 -14.46 15.45 6.38
CA ALA A 17 -15.14 16.62 6.95
C ALA A 17 -14.43 17.94 6.62
N ALA A 18 -13.09 17.94 6.62
CA ALA A 18 -12.31 19.12 6.25
C ALA A 18 -12.48 19.48 4.77
N ILE A 19 -12.52 18.51 3.86
CA ILE A 19 -12.78 18.73 2.43
C ILE A 19 -14.13 19.41 2.23
N GLU A 20 -15.18 18.90 2.87
CA GLU A 20 -16.52 19.48 2.77
C GLU A 20 -16.55 20.91 3.32
N ARG A 21 -15.96 21.14 4.49
CA ARG A 21 -15.87 22.46 5.11
C ARG A 21 -15.11 23.45 4.23
N ILE A 22 -13.97 23.06 3.66
CA ILE A 22 -13.15 23.92 2.80
C ILE A 22 -13.90 24.24 1.51
N ALA A 23 -14.52 23.26 0.86
CA ALA A 23 -15.28 23.47 -0.37
C ALA A 23 -16.42 24.50 -0.17
N LYS A 24 -17.20 24.36 0.91
CA LYS A 24 -18.25 25.33 1.28
C LYS A 24 -17.67 26.70 1.64
N GLY A 25 -16.55 26.73 2.36
CA GLY A 25 -15.85 27.96 2.73
C GLY A 25 -15.38 28.76 1.51
N CYS A 26 -14.76 28.09 0.52
CA CYS A 26 -14.33 28.71 -0.73
C CYS A 26 -15.51 29.30 -1.52
N ALA A 27 -16.62 28.57 -1.63
CA ALA A 27 -17.83 29.06 -2.31
C ALA A 27 -18.42 30.28 -1.62
N THR A 28 -18.48 30.26 -0.28
CA THR A 28 -18.97 31.39 0.52
C THR A 28 -18.08 32.62 0.34
N ALA A 29 -16.75 32.45 0.41
CA ALA A 29 -15.80 33.54 0.22
C ALA A 29 -15.86 34.14 -1.19
N ALA A 30 -16.22 33.33 -2.19
CA ALA A 30 -16.45 33.78 -3.57
C ALA A 30 -17.84 34.43 -3.78
N GLY A 31 -18.67 34.54 -2.74
CA GLY A 31 -19.99 35.19 -2.81
C GLY A 31 -21.07 34.36 -3.51
N LEU A 32 -20.91 33.03 -3.58
CA LEU A 32 -21.93 32.18 -4.19
C LEU A 32 -23.22 32.17 -3.34
N PRO A 33 -24.40 32.28 -3.96
CA PRO A 33 -25.68 32.13 -3.28
C PRO A 33 -25.93 30.67 -2.86
N SER A 34 -26.87 30.46 -1.93
CA SER A 34 -27.13 29.14 -1.33
C SER A 34 -27.52 28.05 -2.32
N ASP A 35 -28.23 28.42 -3.40
CA ASP A 35 -28.66 27.53 -4.48
C ASP A 35 -27.52 27.10 -5.42
N LYS A 36 -26.33 27.71 -5.30
CA LYS A 36 -25.12 27.39 -6.08
C LYS A 36 -24.00 26.80 -5.24
N MET A 37 -24.26 26.46 -3.98
CA MET A 37 -23.25 25.87 -3.09
C MET A 37 -22.80 24.48 -3.61
N PRO A 38 -21.52 24.11 -3.43
CA PRO A 38 -21.02 22.84 -3.91
C PRO A 38 -21.59 21.66 -3.12
N THR A 39 -21.98 20.60 -3.83
CA THR A 39 -22.31 19.30 -3.24
C THR A 39 -21.05 18.45 -3.13
N VAL A 40 -20.74 17.97 -1.93
CA VAL A 40 -19.67 17.00 -1.70
C VAL A 40 -20.29 15.63 -1.48
N ASN A 41 -20.17 14.76 -2.48
CA ASN A 41 -20.65 13.38 -2.41
C ASN A 41 -19.47 12.45 -2.10
N VAL A 42 -19.53 11.77 -0.96
CA VAL A 42 -18.53 10.77 -0.56
C VAL A 42 -19.05 9.39 -0.92
N LEU A 43 -18.33 8.70 -1.82
CA LEU A 43 -18.60 7.31 -2.16
C LEU A 43 -18.08 6.41 -1.03
N ARG A 44 -18.92 6.18 -0.02
CA ARG A 44 -18.56 5.50 1.25
C ARG A 44 -18.24 4.02 1.06
N ASP A 45 -18.69 3.42 -0.03
CA ASP A 45 -18.48 2.05 -0.46
C ASP A 45 -17.27 1.89 -1.41
N GLN A 46 -16.73 3.00 -1.94
CA GLN A 46 -15.63 2.98 -2.89
C GLN A 46 -14.33 3.47 -2.25
N PHE A 47 -13.87 2.72 -1.26
CA PHE A 47 -12.56 2.93 -0.65
C PHE A 47 -11.94 1.62 -0.16
N THR A 48 -10.63 1.63 0.02
CA THR A 48 -9.90 0.56 0.68
C THR A 48 -9.38 1.06 2.03
N PRO A 49 -9.64 0.35 3.13
CA PRO A 49 -8.99 0.60 4.42
C PRO A 49 -7.47 0.42 4.32
N ALA A 50 -6.75 0.89 5.34
CA ALA A 50 -5.31 0.72 5.37
C ALA A 50 -4.97 -0.76 5.55
N THR A 51 -4.14 -1.31 4.66
CA THR A 51 -3.59 -2.66 4.83
C THR A 51 -2.77 -2.74 6.12
N TYR A 52 -3.15 -3.68 6.97
CA TYR A 52 -2.50 -3.92 8.25
C TYR A 52 -1.85 -5.31 8.24
N ASN A 53 -0.53 -5.32 8.19
CA ASN A 53 0.25 -6.54 8.37
C ASN A 53 0.35 -6.88 9.86
N ASN A 54 -0.13 -8.05 10.24
CA ASN A 54 -0.05 -8.51 11.63
C ASN A 54 1.43 -8.58 12.07
N PRO A 55 1.84 -7.88 13.15
CA PRO A 55 3.25 -7.76 13.50
C PRO A 55 3.92 -9.09 13.87
N GLU A 56 3.19 -10.02 14.49
CA GLU A 56 3.74 -11.32 14.89
C GLU A 56 3.94 -12.21 13.66
N LEU A 57 2.91 -12.33 12.82
CA LEU A 57 3.00 -13.07 11.56
C LEU A 57 4.08 -12.49 10.64
N THR A 58 4.21 -11.16 10.58
CA THR A 58 5.27 -10.50 9.80
C THR A 58 6.65 -10.89 10.30
N ARG A 59 6.90 -10.87 11.62
CA ARG A 59 8.20 -11.28 12.19
C ARG A 59 8.52 -12.74 11.87
N GLN A 60 7.55 -13.63 12.01
CA GLN A 60 7.70 -15.05 11.69
C GLN A 60 8.08 -15.23 10.20
N LEU A 61 7.31 -14.63 9.29
CA LEU A 61 7.54 -14.78 7.85
C LEU A 61 8.85 -14.13 7.39
N VAL A 62 9.24 -12.99 7.96
CA VAL A 62 10.56 -12.37 7.69
C VAL A 62 11.70 -13.32 8.07
N ALA A 63 11.61 -14.02 9.21
CA ALA A 63 12.63 -15.00 9.60
C ALA A 63 12.69 -16.18 8.61
N VAL A 64 11.54 -16.67 8.14
CA VAL A 64 11.45 -17.71 7.11
C VAL A 64 12.09 -17.25 5.80
N TRP A 65 11.70 -16.08 5.30
CA TRP A 65 12.22 -15.55 4.05
C TRP A 65 13.72 -15.25 4.11
N ARG A 66 14.23 -14.76 5.23
CA ARG A 66 15.68 -14.56 5.43
C ARG A 66 16.46 -15.87 5.33
N LYS A 67 15.94 -16.95 5.93
CA LYS A 67 16.54 -18.29 5.80
C LYS A 67 16.48 -18.82 4.36
N THR A 68 15.39 -18.54 3.63
CA THR A 68 15.16 -19.09 2.28
C THR A 68 15.84 -18.28 1.17
N LEU A 69 15.80 -16.95 1.26
CA LEU A 69 16.26 -16.01 0.24
C LEU A 69 17.61 -15.37 0.58
N GLY A 70 18.07 -15.47 1.83
CA GLY A 70 19.26 -14.81 2.36
C GLY A 70 18.94 -13.47 3.01
N ASP A 71 19.67 -13.14 4.08
CA ASP A 71 19.41 -11.95 4.92
C ASP A 71 19.43 -10.64 4.13
N GLN A 72 20.38 -10.49 3.20
CA GLN A 72 20.55 -9.30 2.36
C GLN A 72 19.41 -9.09 1.34
N ASN A 73 18.57 -10.10 1.12
CA ASN A 73 17.50 -10.07 0.11
C ASN A 73 16.12 -9.81 0.72
N VAL A 74 16.04 -9.56 2.04
CA VAL A 74 14.78 -9.27 2.75
C VAL A 74 14.91 -7.99 3.55
N GLU A 75 14.24 -6.94 3.09
CA GLU A 75 14.22 -5.62 3.71
C GLU A 75 12.83 -5.26 4.23
N MET A 76 12.79 -4.45 5.29
CA MET A 76 11.54 -3.84 5.75
C MET A 76 11.25 -2.62 4.89
N ALA A 77 10.06 -2.55 4.31
CA ALA A 77 9.61 -1.39 3.57
C ALA A 77 8.84 -0.43 4.48
N ASP A 78 9.01 0.87 4.23
CA ASP A 78 8.16 1.89 4.84
C ASP A 78 6.72 1.80 4.28
N PRO A 79 5.70 2.16 5.08
CA PRO A 79 4.32 2.24 4.59
C PRO A 79 4.19 3.19 3.39
N THR A 80 3.42 2.77 2.39
CA THR A 80 3.13 3.58 1.20
C THR A 80 1.68 4.06 1.19
N MET A 81 1.39 5.10 0.42
CA MET A 81 0.04 5.66 0.26
C MET A 81 -0.80 4.94 -0.82
N GLY A 82 -0.34 3.79 -1.31
CA GLY A 82 -1.12 2.90 -2.15
C GLY A 82 -2.40 2.45 -1.43
N GLY A 83 -3.49 2.26 -2.17
CA GLY A 83 -4.70 1.64 -1.63
C GLY A 83 -4.75 0.21 -2.12
N GLU A 84 -5.04 -0.74 -1.22
CA GLU A 84 -5.00 -2.18 -1.49
C GLU A 84 -6.20 -2.86 -0.80
N ASP A 85 -7.00 -3.59 -1.57
CA ASP A 85 -8.25 -4.21 -1.07
C ASP A 85 -7.99 -5.54 -0.35
N PHE A 86 -6.77 -6.09 -0.45
CA PHE A 86 -6.32 -7.19 0.42
C PHE A 86 -6.53 -6.91 1.90
N SER A 87 -6.52 -5.63 2.30
CA SER A 87 -6.85 -5.19 3.65
C SER A 87 -8.13 -5.84 4.19
N GLU A 88 -9.16 -6.00 3.34
CA GLU A 88 -10.47 -6.58 3.67
C GLU A 88 -10.40 -7.99 4.26
N TYR A 89 -9.44 -8.83 3.86
CA TYR A 89 -9.27 -10.18 4.41
C TYR A 89 -8.91 -10.18 5.90
N SER A 90 -8.33 -9.07 6.38
CA SER A 90 -7.94 -8.90 7.77
C SER A 90 -8.94 -8.05 8.58
N LEU A 91 -10.08 -7.63 8.04
CA LEU A 91 -10.93 -6.61 8.70
C LEU A 91 -12.02 -7.14 9.64
N LEU A 92 -12.12 -8.46 9.84
CA LEU A 92 -13.15 -9.05 10.71
C LEU A 92 -12.60 -9.38 12.10
N PRO A 93 -13.45 -9.26 13.14
CA PRO A 93 -13.36 -8.20 14.14
C PRO A 93 -11.95 -8.00 14.71
N ALA A 94 -11.45 -6.77 14.60
CA ALA A 94 -10.15 -6.33 15.13
C ALA A 94 -8.95 -7.16 14.63
N HIS A 95 -8.91 -7.48 13.34
CA HIS A 95 -7.83 -8.28 12.74
C HIS A 95 -7.73 -9.69 13.31
N SER A 96 -8.88 -10.34 13.55
CA SER A 96 -8.95 -11.69 14.11
C SER A 96 -8.28 -12.74 13.23
N ILE A 97 -8.14 -12.48 11.92
CA ILE A 97 -7.35 -13.30 11.00
C ILE A 97 -6.05 -12.54 10.72
N PRO A 98 -4.90 -13.02 11.24
CA PRO A 98 -3.60 -12.45 10.91
C PRO A 98 -3.34 -12.55 9.40
N ALA A 99 -3.00 -11.42 8.79
CA ALA A 99 -2.65 -11.34 7.39
C ALA A 99 -1.32 -10.59 7.22
N VAL A 100 -0.59 -10.93 6.15
CA VAL A 100 0.61 -10.22 5.71
C VAL A 100 0.58 -10.13 4.19
N ASP A 101 0.59 -8.90 3.70
CA ASP A 101 0.87 -8.56 2.31
C ASP A 101 2.34 -8.13 2.19
N PHE A 102 3.03 -8.58 1.13
CA PHE A 102 4.46 -8.32 0.95
C PHE A 102 4.81 -8.06 -0.51
N HIS A 103 5.86 -7.26 -0.70
CA HIS A 103 6.35 -6.91 -2.03
C HIS A 103 7.42 -7.88 -2.51
N VAL A 104 7.47 -8.10 -3.82
CA VAL A 104 8.53 -8.85 -4.48
C VAL A 104 9.37 -7.89 -5.32
N GLY A 105 10.70 -7.95 -5.14
CA GLY A 105 11.62 -7.16 -5.95
C GLY A 105 11.48 -7.51 -7.44
N ALA A 106 11.27 -6.48 -8.26
CA ALA A 106 10.96 -6.65 -9.68
C ALA A 106 12.01 -6.04 -10.62
N VAL A 107 12.83 -5.10 -10.14
CA VAL A 107 13.74 -4.31 -10.97
C VAL A 107 15.13 -4.95 -11.00
N ASP A 108 15.77 -4.89 -12.15
CA ASP A 108 17.17 -5.29 -12.33
C ASP A 108 18.08 -4.62 -11.27
N PRO A 109 18.85 -5.41 -10.48
CA PRO A 109 19.75 -4.88 -9.46
C PRO A 109 20.72 -3.81 -9.97
N ALA A 110 21.19 -3.90 -11.22
CA ALA A 110 22.07 -2.90 -11.81
C ALA A 110 21.34 -1.56 -12.01
N LYS A 111 20.06 -1.60 -12.41
CA LYS A 111 19.23 -0.39 -12.54
C LYS A 111 18.90 0.22 -11.19
N ILE A 112 18.68 -0.62 -10.16
CA ILE A 112 18.50 -0.15 -8.78
C ILE A 112 19.77 0.58 -8.32
N ALA A 113 20.94 -0.03 -8.51
CA ALA A 113 22.22 0.58 -8.14
C ALA A 113 22.47 1.91 -8.86
N GLU A 114 22.14 1.99 -10.16
CA GLU A 114 22.21 3.23 -10.93
C GLU A 114 21.29 4.32 -10.36
N SER A 115 20.03 3.98 -10.06
CA SER A 115 19.03 4.93 -9.54
C SER A 115 19.37 5.51 -8.17
N LYS A 116 20.26 4.86 -7.41
CA LYS A 116 20.72 5.33 -6.09
C LYS A 116 21.87 6.33 -6.17
N LYS A 117 22.47 6.55 -7.35
CA LYS A 117 23.57 7.51 -7.52
C LYS A 117 23.07 8.96 -7.39
N PRO A 118 23.89 9.90 -6.88
CA PRO A 118 23.52 11.31 -6.80
C PRO A 118 23.12 11.88 -8.16
N GLY A 119 21.92 12.47 -8.23
CA GLY A 119 21.39 13.08 -9.46
C GLY A 119 20.80 12.10 -10.47
N ALA A 120 20.73 10.79 -10.17
CA ALA A 120 20.07 9.83 -11.03
C ALA A 120 18.54 10.03 -11.04
N SER A 121 17.91 9.70 -12.18
CA SER A 121 16.45 9.68 -12.31
C SER A 121 15.84 8.56 -11.46
N PRO A 122 14.66 8.77 -10.84
CA PRO A 122 13.97 7.72 -10.11
C PRO A 122 13.52 6.59 -11.05
N LEU A 123 13.42 5.38 -10.50
CA LEU A 123 12.88 4.24 -11.23
C LEU A 123 11.39 4.45 -11.56
N PRO A 124 10.90 3.94 -12.71
CA PRO A 124 9.47 3.90 -12.99
C PRO A 124 8.72 3.13 -11.90
N SER A 125 7.64 3.72 -11.38
CA SER A 125 6.77 3.08 -10.39
C SER A 125 5.65 2.26 -11.05
N LEU A 126 4.90 1.51 -10.23
CA LEU A 126 3.60 0.97 -10.61
C LEU A 126 2.71 2.06 -11.26
N HIS A 127 1.90 1.64 -12.24
CA HIS A 127 1.08 2.49 -13.12
C HIS A 127 1.84 3.34 -14.16
N SER A 128 3.18 3.26 -14.23
CA SER A 128 3.94 3.81 -15.35
C SER A 128 3.96 2.84 -16.53
N SER A 129 3.82 3.36 -17.76
CA SER A 129 4.03 2.56 -18.99
C SER A 129 5.48 2.07 -19.16
N LYS A 130 6.41 2.57 -18.32
CA LYS A 130 7.82 2.19 -18.30
C LYS A 130 8.14 1.19 -17.19
N PHE A 131 7.18 0.81 -16.35
CA PHE A 131 7.39 -0.23 -15.34
C PHE A 131 7.55 -1.59 -16.03
N ALA A 132 8.72 -2.21 -15.86
CA ALA A 132 9.08 -3.43 -16.54
C ALA A 132 9.85 -4.36 -15.59
N PRO A 133 9.15 -5.26 -14.88
CA PRO A 133 9.77 -6.31 -14.08
C PRO A 133 10.73 -7.19 -14.91
N VAL A 134 11.81 -7.67 -14.30
CA VAL A 134 12.67 -8.71 -14.87
C VAL A 134 11.96 -10.06 -14.68
N PRO A 135 11.40 -10.69 -15.72
CA PRO A 135 10.34 -11.68 -15.51
C PRO A 135 10.76 -12.90 -14.70
N GLU A 136 11.84 -13.57 -15.10
CA GLU A 136 12.29 -14.83 -14.49
C GLU A 136 12.61 -14.71 -12.98
N PRO A 137 13.51 -13.80 -12.54
CA PRO A 137 13.84 -13.69 -11.12
C PRO A 137 12.68 -13.15 -10.28
N THR A 138 11.84 -12.27 -10.83
CA THR A 138 10.67 -11.73 -10.12
C THR A 138 9.67 -12.85 -9.83
N ILE A 139 9.30 -13.64 -10.86
CA ILE A 139 8.33 -14.72 -10.73
C ILE A 139 8.88 -15.82 -9.82
N ARG A 140 10.15 -16.23 -10.02
CA ARG A 140 10.79 -17.26 -9.19
C ARG A 140 10.80 -16.84 -7.72
N THR A 141 11.18 -15.60 -7.43
CA THR A 141 11.24 -15.09 -6.04
C THR A 141 9.85 -15.09 -5.39
N GLY A 142 8.82 -14.65 -6.11
CA GLY A 142 7.44 -14.70 -5.61
C GLY A 142 6.96 -16.12 -5.30
N ILE A 143 7.25 -17.08 -6.19
CA ILE A 143 6.90 -18.50 -5.97
C ILE A 143 7.63 -19.04 -4.74
N VAL A 144 8.94 -18.81 -4.62
CA VAL A 144 9.75 -19.30 -3.49
C VAL A 144 9.27 -18.68 -2.18
N ALA A 145 9.05 -17.36 -2.14
CA ALA A 145 8.61 -16.65 -0.94
C ALA A 145 7.23 -17.14 -0.46
N MET A 146 6.26 -17.26 -1.37
CA MET A 146 4.92 -17.74 -1.03
C MET A 146 4.94 -19.22 -0.60
N THR A 147 5.66 -20.07 -1.33
CA THR A 147 5.79 -21.50 -0.99
C THR A 147 6.42 -21.69 0.39
N ALA A 148 7.49 -20.96 0.70
CA ALA A 148 8.14 -21.03 2.01
C ALA A 148 7.21 -20.56 3.14
N ALA A 149 6.44 -19.49 2.93
CA ALA A 149 5.46 -19.01 3.90
C ALA A 149 4.39 -20.07 4.19
N VAL A 150 3.79 -20.65 3.15
CA VAL A 150 2.75 -21.69 3.29
C VAL A 150 3.31 -22.94 3.98
N LEU A 151 4.49 -23.40 3.57
CA LEU A 151 5.14 -24.57 4.19
C LEU A 151 5.49 -24.33 5.66
N ASP A 152 5.76 -23.10 6.08
CA ASP A 152 5.99 -22.75 7.48
C ASP A 152 4.68 -22.75 8.29
N LEU A 153 3.64 -22.11 7.75
CA LEU A 153 2.35 -21.96 8.43
C LEU A 153 1.54 -23.26 8.50
N MET A 154 1.75 -24.18 7.56
CA MET A 154 1.00 -25.44 7.47
C MET A 154 1.78 -26.65 8.01
N LYS A 155 2.86 -26.43 8.77
CA LYS A 155 3.56 -27.53 9.46
C LYS A 155 2.58 -28.25 10.38
N LYS A 156 2.52 -29.58 10.25
CA LYS A 156 1.86 -30.46 11.20
C LYS A 156 2.83 -30.84 12.31
#